data_AF-A0A1V6U1X3-F1
#
_entry.id   AF-A0A1V6U1X3-F1
#
_cell.length_a   1.000
_cell.length_b   1.000
_cell.length_c   1.000
_cell.angle_alpha   90.00
_cell.angle_beta   90.00
_cell.angle_gamma   90.00
#
_symmetry.space_group_name_H-M   'P 1'
#
loop_
_entity.id
_entity.type
_entity.pdbx_description
1 polymer ?
#
loop_
_entity_poly.entity_id
_entity_poly.type
_entity_poly.pdbx_seq_one_letter_code
_entity_poly.pdbx_strand_id
1 'polypeptide(L)'
;MLAVISRPLRWKHKSGTNLTNTSTDLANPSELLITKKEAIELINRWSKSGKPFFTKEALQELGEQMRTKRTKGDNITVRSITGALPAVACPDHPDTTLRFDTALLVTIRKWLKPNGLDEKELSCYVQGPEYTDVDRRILHDVGFQVVDDPDGFLKVDEQSIVLSIAASMPVKHIIADIARPAIVIWLTVNNARLLDPDSERTMKMMEGYSHIASMGDITNSEPSAERVSQLDLDYRYTRCRLAEPGEAPTLEEAMEIIDRLYESGVPFFTKALIQDIWDQIKQDPAPGDKILTKDITGAVVECEVEKGKVRQWQVDDTEMEYVCKELVLSYQCRACLRNEVKRRDYPFEHWEPCPIKLMHRTHEWDSKTETIIPRRGPLDLGVVTKTFQDKAQEWKESPACEKLKTILLSSVKNHEIDKVIAFSLGTMSGQHFNEDGSLYMRSGWRSASQHALLVTIMEWMKERDHKEKVLCYSQEPAYSEVDMKILDEVGIEVIEDPRGWLEVDEHSIVLSIASNVPSKEIIADISRPAVIIWCRVEFCDGLEQGLTDPDSSRIRAMMEGYERHEFGPDEEMFSDIVLYIRKSVAAPTPSSDGRFP
;
A
#
# COMPACT_ATOMS: atom_id res chain seq x y z
N MET A 1 -8.30 -19.05 13.01
CA MET A 1 -9.07 -20.32 13.05
C MET A 1 -9.43 -20.70 11.62
N LEU A 2 -9.67 -21.99 11.35
CA LEU A 2 -9.59 -22.60 10.02
C LEU A 2 -10.68 -22.10 9.04
N ALA A 3 -10.26 -21.26 8.12
CA ALA A 3 -11.00 -20.90 6.92
C ALA A 3 -11.33 -22.15 6.08
N VAL A 4 -12.57 -22.31 5.66
CA VAL A 4 -12.91 -23.15 4.50
C VAL A 4 -12.45 -22.41 3.25
N ILE A 5 -11.16 -22.52 2.96
CA ILE A 5 -10.61 -22.20 1.65
C ILE A 5 -11.06 -23.32 0.71
N SER A 6 -11.86 -23.00 -0.31
CA SER A 6 -12.05 -23.92 -1.43
C SER A 6 -10.67 -24.19 -2.02
N ARG A 7 -10.14 -25.42 -1.93
CA ARG A 7 -8.87 -25.74 -2.56
C ARG A 7 -8.99 -25.49 -4.07
N PRO A 8 -7.92 -24.98 -4.73
CA PRO A 8 -7.81 -25.06 -6.18
C PRO A 8 -7.94 -26.53 -6.61
N LEU A 9 -8.52 -26.77 -7.79
CA LEU A 9 -8.53 -28.05 -8.50
C LEU A 9 -7.26 -28.87 -8.20
N ARG A 10 -7.42 -30.09 -7.66
CA ARG A 10 -6.31 -30.93 -7.21
C ARG A 10 -5.33 -31.21 -8.37
N TRP A 11 -4.13 -30.65 -8.28
CA TRP A 11 -2.96 -31.13 -9.01
C TRP A 11 -2.38 -32.33 -8.26
N LYS A 12 -2.06 -33.41 -8.98
CA LYS A 12 -1.53 -34.66 -8.41
C LYS A 12 -0.30 -34.39 -7.52
N HIS A 13 -0.36 -34.79 -6.26
CA HIS A 13 0.82 -35.04 -5.44
C HIS A 13 0.83 -36.47 -4.90
N LYS A 14 2.05 -37.03 -4.83
CA LYS A 14 2.37 -38.41 -4.45
C LYS A 14 1.75 -38.84 -3.12
N SER A 15 1.35 -40.10 -3.08
CA SER A 15 0.69 -40.82 -2.00
C SER A 15 1.40 -40.71 -0.64
N GLY A 16 0.65 -40.34 0.40
CA GLY A 16 0.94 -40.75 1.76
C GLY A 16 0.81 -39.66 2.82
N THR A 17 -0.37 -39.10 3.06
CA THR A 17 -0.75 -38.50 4.35
C THR A 17 -2.28 -38.47 4.51
N ASN A 18 -2.77 -39.05 5.60
CA ASN A 18 -4.17 -39.01 6.03
C ASN A 18 -4.54 -37.57 6.44
N LEU A 19 -5.57 -36.99 5.82
CA LEU A 19 -6.17 -35.71 6.22
C LEU A 19 -7.69 -35.89 6.35
N THR A 20 -8.16 -35.93 7.60
CA THR A 20 -9.56 -35.70 7.97
C THR A 20 -9.80 -34.20 8.06
N ASN A 21 -10.49 -33.61 7.06
CA ASN A 21 -11.32 -32.39 7.11
C ASN A 21 -11.94 -32.16 5.72
N THR A 22 -13.16 -31.59 5.69
CA THR A 22 -14.08 -31.36 4.55
C THR A 22 -13.46 -31.49 3.14
N SER A 23 -13.88 -32.52 2.39
CA SER A 23 -13.46 -32.75 1.00
C SER A 23 -14.54 -32.22 0.04
N THR A 24 -14.19 -31.27 -0.82
CA THR A 24 -14.96 -30.98 -2.04
C THR A 24 -14.47 -31.96 -3.10
N ASP A 25 -15.24 -33.02 -3.36
CA ASP A 25 -14.90 -34.01 -4.39
C ASP A 25 -15.82 -33.84 -5.61
N LEU A 26 -15.27 -34.02 -6.81
CA LEU A 26 -16.06 -34.05 -8.05
C LEU A 26 -17.04 -35.23 -7.98
N ALA A 27 -18.33 -34.99 -8.26
CA ALA A 27 -19.32 -36.07 -8.37
C ALA A 27 -18.93 -37.13 -9.43
N ASN A 28 -18.17 -36.72 -10.45
CA ASN A 28 -17.56 -37.58 -11.46
C ASN A 28 -16.09 -37.15 -11.70
N PRO A 29 -15.09 -37.84 -11.12
CA PRO A 29 -13.67 -37.49 -11.25
C PRO A 29 -13.09 -37.66 -12.66
N SER A 30 -13.84 -38.26 -13.59
CA SER A 30 -13.36 -38.67 -14.91
C SER A 30 -13.51 -37.63 -16.03
N GLU A 31 -14.12 -36.45 -15.79
CA GLU A 31 -14.51 -35.57 -16.91
C GLU A 31 -13.85 -34.19 -17.05
N LEU A 32 -13.06 -33.66 -16.10
CA LEU A 32 -12.26 -32.45 -16.41
C LEU A 32 -10.92 -32.43 -15.67
N LEU A 33 -9.86 -32.88 -16.35
CA LEU A 33 -8.48 -32.52 -16.03
C LEU A 33 -8.10 -31.30 -16.89
N ILE A 34 -8.52 -30.11 -16.47
CA ILE A 34 -8.09 -28.86 -17.11
C ILE A 34 -6.86 -28.30 -16.40
N THR A 35 -5.95 -27.74 -17.18
CA THR A 35 -4.78 -27.04 -16.67
C THR A 35 -5.13 -25.67 -16.10
N LYS A 36 -4.20 -25.07 -15.33
CA LYS A 36 -4.41 -23.75 -14.69
C LYS A 36 -4.66 -22.69 -15.77
N LYS A 37 -3.94 -22.79 -16.88
CA LYS A 37 -4.09 -21.93 -18.05
C LYS A 37 -5.47 -22.09 -18.68
N GLU A 38 -5.91 -23.32 -18.92
CA GLU A 38 -7.24 -23.61 -19.49
C GLU A 38 -8.38 -23.18 -18.55
N ALA A 39 -8.21 -23.31 -17.23
CA ALA A 39 -9.17 -22.82 -16.24
C ALA A 39 -9.29 -21.28 -16.26
N ILE A 40 -8.15 -20.58 -16.30
CA ILE A 40 -8.12 -19.12 -16.46
C ILE A 40 -8.78 -18.71 -17.78
N GLU A 41 -8.45 -19.38 -18.89
CA GLU A 41 -9.06 -19.12 -20.20
C GLU A 41 -10.56 -19.42 -20.22
N LEU A 42 -11.03 -20.46 -19.52
CA LEU A 42 -12.45 -20.77 -19.39
C LEU A 42 -13.20 -19.70 -18.59
N ILE A 43 -12.65 -19.27 -17.45
CA ILE A 43 -13.22 -18.20 -16.61
C ILE A 43 -13.27 -16.88 -17.40
N ASN A 44 -12.18 -16.56 -18.12
CA ASN A 44 -12.11 -15.36 -18.94
C ASN A 44 -13.10 -15.40 -20.10
N ARG A 45 -13.26 -16.55 -20.78
CA ARG A 45 -14.28 -16.72 -21.82
C ARG A 45 -15.69 -16.62 -21.27
N TRP A 46 -15.97 -17.21 -20.10
CA TRP A 46 -17.28 -17.11 -19.46
C TRP A 46 -17.60 -15.67 -19.09
N SER A 47 -16.64 -14.97 -18.48
CA SER A 47 -16.76 -13.55 -18.13
C SER A 47 -17.08 -12.69 -19.36
N LYS A 48 -16.31 -12.85 -20.45
CA LYS A 48 -16.53 -12.15 -21.73
C LYS A 48 -17.83 -12.51 -22.42
N SER A 49 -18.42 -13.67 -22.14
CA SER A 49 -19.69 -14.07 -22.76
C SER A 49 -20.91 -13.35 -22.20
N GLY A 50 -20.76 -12.59 -21.11
CA GLY A 50 -21.85 -11.89 -20.43
C GLY A 50 -22.77 -12.80 -19.62
N LYS A 51 -22.59 -14.13 -19.67
CA LYS A 51 -23.34 -15.09 -18.86
C LYS A 51 -23.11 -14.85 -17.36
N PRO A 52 -24.13 -14.97 -16.51
CA PRO A 52 -23.96 -14.79 -15.07
C PRO A 52 -23.12 -15.92 -14.46
N PHE A 53 -22.39 -15.59 -13.40
CA PHE A 53 -21.75 -16.56 -12.51
C PHE A 53 -22.73 -17.01 -11.41
N PHE A 54 -23.62 -16.11 -10.98
CA PHE A 54 -24.63 -16.37 -9.95
C PHE A 54 -26.04 -16.22 -10.52
N THR A 55 -26.99 -17.06 -10.13
CA THR A 55 -28.41 -16.85 -10.48
C THR A 55 -29.27 -16.98 -9.23
N LYS A 56 -30.43 -16.28 -9.21
CA LYS A 56 -31.37 -16.38 -8.09
C LYS A 56 -31.84 -17.81 -7.89
N GLU A 57 -32.05 -18.56 -8.96
CA GLU A 57 -32.48 -19.96 -8.91
C GLU A 57 -31.40 -20.85 -8.27
N ALA A 58 -30.12 -20.63 -8.59
CA ALA A 58 -29.03 -21.38 -7.99
C ALA A 58 -28.85 -21.07 -6.50
N LEU A 59 -28.99 -19.80 -6.11
CA LEU A 59 -28.96 -19.38 -4.71
C LEU A 59 -30.19 -19.92 -3.94
N GLN A 60 -31.36 -19.93 -4.56
CA GLN A 60 -32.57 -20.51 -3.97
C GLN A 60 -32.43 -22.02 -3.77
N GLU A 61 -31.95 -22.75 -4.78
CA GLU A 61 -31.65 -24.19 -4.68
C GLU A 61 -30.65 -24.47 -3.55
N LEU A 62 -29.63 -23.62 -3.39
CA LEU A 62 -28.66 -23.72 -2.31
C LEU A 62 -29.27 -23.44 -0.93
N GLY A 63 -30.08 -22.39 -0.80
CA GLY A 63 -30.77 -22.06 0.46
C GLY A 63 -31.77 -23.12 0.90
N GLU A 64 -32.54 -23.68 -0.05
CA GLU A 64 -33.42 -24.83 0.20
C GLU A 64 -32.63 -26.05 0.68
N GLN A 65 -31.50 -26.32 0.04
CA GLN A 65 -30.58 -27.36 0.47
C GLN A 65 -30.09 -27.12 1.91
N MET A 66 -29.68 -25.91 2.26
CA MET A 66 -29.18 -25.58 3.61
C MET A 66 -30.26 -25.67 4.70
N ARG A 67 -31.53 -25.40 4.37
CA ARG A 67 -32.67 -25.47 5.32
C ARG A 67 -33.15 -26.89 5.65
N THR A 68 -32.87 -27.86 4.79
CA THR A 68 -33.26 -29.27 5.07
C THR A 68 -32.48 -29.82 6.26
N LYS A 69 -33.15 -30.47 7.22
CA LYS A 69 -32.50 -31.11 8.38
C LYS A 69 -31.53 -32.18 7.88
N ARG A 70 -30.23 -31.95 8.11
CA ARG A 70 -29.14 -32.82 7.68
C ARG A 70 -28.46 -33.51 8.85
N THR A 71 -28.00 -34.73 8.61
CA THR A 71 -27.11 -35.48 9.49
C THR A 71 -25.66 -35.31 9.05
N LYS A 72 -24.73 -35.59 9.97
CA LYS A 72 -23.29 -35.51 9.69
C LYS A 72 -22.92 -36.47 8.54
N GLY A 73 -22.59 -35.93 7.38
CA GLY A 73 -22.27 -36.69 6.16
C GLY A 73 -23.12 -36.35 4.93
N ASP A 74 -24.16 -35.53 5.07
CA ASP A 74 -25.01 -35.13 3.94
C ASP A 74 -24.32 -34.11 3.03
N ASN A 75 -24.43 -34.30 1.72
CA ASN A 75 -23.77 -33.46 0.70
C ASN A 75 -24.65 -32.27 0.27
N ILE A 76 -24.06 -31.08 0.16
CA ILE A 76 -24.66 -29.92 -0.52
C ILE A 76 -24.16 -29.92 -1.96
N THR A 77 -25.05 -29.79 -2.94
CA THR A 77 -24.67 -29.71 -4.34
C THR A 77 -24.64 -28.25 -4.79
N VAL A 78 -23.47 -27.79 -5.25
CA VAL A 78 -23.26 -26.44 -5.81
C VAL A 78 -22.97 -26.57 -7.30
N ARG A 79 -23.59 -25.74 -8.14
CA ARG A 79 -23.31 -25.73 -9.58
C ARG A 79 -22.06 -24.90 -9.86
N SER A 80 -21.04 -25.53 -10.44
CA SER A 80 -19.87 -24.84 -10.98
C SER A 80 -20.10 -24.43 -12.45
N ILE A 81 -19.20 -23.60 -12.97
CA ILE A 81 -19.15 -23.21 -14.39
C ILE A 81 -19.07 -24.43 -15.34
N THR A 82 -18.63 -25.59 -14.83
CA THR A 82 -18.50 -26.85 -15.58
C THR A 82 -19.53 -27.92 -15.18
N GLY A 83 -20.44 -27.67 -14.23
CA GLY A 83 -21.44 -28.64 -13.73
C GLY A 83 -21.49 -28.79 -12.19
N ALA A 84 -22.36 -29.65 -11.66
CA ALA A 84 -22.65 -29.80 -10.22
C ALA A 84 -21.53 -30.48 -9.39
N LEU A 85 -21.25 -29.99 -8.17
CA LEU A 85 -20.23 -30.47 -7.24
C LEU A 85 -20.79 -30.65 -5.81
N PRO A 86 -20.54 -31.77 -5.12
CA PRO A 86 -20.86 -31.93 -3.70
C PRO A 86 -19.84 -31.26 -2.76
N ALA A 87 -20.32 -30.62 -1.70
CA ALA A 87 -19.56 -30.02 -0.60
C ALA A 87 -20.14 -30.42 0.76
N VAL A 88 -19.28 -30.59 1.77
CA VAL A 88 -19.65 -30.97 3.15
C VAL A 88 -19.43 -29.77 4.09
N ALA A 89 -20.39 -29.48 4.99
CA ALA A 89 -20.36 -28.33 5.89
C ALA A 89 -19.99 -28.67 7.35
N CYS A 90 -19.26 -27.78 8.04
CA CYS A 90 -19.15 -27.70 9.52
C CYS A 90 -18.64 -26.29 9.97
N PRO A 91 -19.04 -25.73 11.14
CA PRO A 91 -18.87 -24.31 11.48
C PRO A 91 -17.76 -23.99 12.53
N ASP A 92 -17.18 -22.76 12.46
CA ASP A 92 -16.91 -21.78 13.55
C ASP A 92 -15.58 -20.97 13.52
N HIS A 93 -15.70 -19.70 13.98
CA HIS A 93 -14.76 -18.67 14.54
C HIS A 93 -14.25 -17.47 13.67
N PRO A 94 -13.98 -16.28 14.27
CA PRO A 94 -14.63 -15.00 13.94
C PRO A 94 -13.68 -13.86 13.50
N ASP A 95 -14.23 -12.80 12.92
CA ASP A 95 -13.54 -11.55 12.56
C ASP A 95 -14.34 -10.28 12.97
N THR A 96 -13.61 -9.23 13.34
CA THR A 96 -14.07 -8.11 14.19
C THR A 96 -14.33 -6.81 13.44
N THR A 97 -15.41 -6.71 12.64
CA THR A 97 -15.73 -5.47 11.88
C THR A 97 -17.15 -4.93 12.05
N LEU A 98 -17.95 -5.47 12.97
CA LEU A 98 -19.41 -5.25 13.04
C LEU A 98 -19.90 -3.86 13.50
N ARG A 99 -19.02 -2.96 14.00
CA ARG A 99 -19.44 -1.77 14.76
C ARG A 99 -19.79 -0.53 13.92
N PHE A 100 -19.23 -0.35 12.72
CA PHE A 100 -19.48 0.84 11.89
C PHE A 100 -20.73 0.70 11.01
N ASP A 101 -20.98 -0.47 10.44
CA ASP A 101 -22.09 -0.70 9.48
C ASP A 101 -23.47 -0.52 10.13
N THR A 102 -23.60 -0.96 11.39
CA THR A 102 -24.85 -0.87 12.15
C THR A 102 -25.26 0.58 12.44
N ALA A 103 -24.30 1.48 12.69
CA ALA A 103 -24.59 2.89 12.97
C ALA A 103 -25.04 3.65 11.71
N LEU A 104 -24.44 3.35 10.55
CA LEU A 104 -24.84 3.92 9.26
C LEU A 104 -26.23 3.42 8.85
N LEU A 105 -26.51 2.14 9.03
CA LEU A 105 -27.82 1.53 8.77
C LEU A 105 -28.94 2.15 9.61
N VAL A 106 -28.70 2.37 10.91
CA VAL A 106 -29.65 3.07 11.79
C VAL A 106 -29.86 4.52 11.35
N THR A 107 -28.81 5.17 10.85
CA THR A 107 -28.88 6.56 10.36
C THR A 107 -29.67 6.67 9.06
N ILE A 108 -29.43 5.80 8.09
CA ILE A 108 -30.21 5.73 6.84
C ILE A 108 -31.69 5.50 7.15
N ARG A 109 -32.01 4.57 8.07
CA ARG A 109 -33.39 4.33 8.49
C ARG A 109 -34.02 5.57 9.14
N LYS A 110 -33.32 6.25 10.04
CA LYS A 110 -33.79 7.49 10.67
C LYS A 110 -34.00 8.62 9.66
N TRP A 111 -33.20 8.66 8.60
CA TRP A 111 -33.32 9.64 7.52
C TRP A 111 -34.49 9.34 6.57
N LEU A 112 -34.79 8.07 6.28
CA LEU A 112 -35.92 7.68 5.42
C LEU A 112 -37.29 7.97 6.08
N LYS A 113 -37.37 7.91 7.41
CA LYS A 113 -38.58 8.08 8.22
C LYS A 113 -39.35 9.42 8.01
N PRO A 114 -38.70 10.60 8.02
CA PRO A 114 -39.39 11.87 7.74
C PRO A 114 -39.68 12.13 6.25
N ASN A 115 -39.16 11.31 5.32
CA ASN A 115 -39.25 11.52 3.87
C ASN A 115 -40.36 10.70 3.18
N GLY A 116 -41.35 10.21 3.95
CA GLY A 116 -42.61 9.68 3.39
C GLY A 116 -42.65 8.18 3.10
N LEU A 117 -41.67 7.39 3.56
CA LEU A 117 -41.72 5.92 3.51
C LEU A 117 -42.23 5.40 4.88
N ASP A 118 -43.46 4.89 4.92
CA ASP A 118 -44.14 4.45 6.15
C ASP A 118 -43.45 3.20 6.76
N GLU A 119 -43.36 3.12 8.09
CA GLU A 119 -42.63 2.07 8.83
C GLU A 119 -43.17 0.65 8.58
N LYS A 120 -44.40 0.54 8.06
CA LYS A 120 -45.04 -0.75 7.75
C LYS A 120 -44.62 -1.36 6.40
N GLU A 121 -43.99 -0.60 5.51
CA GLU A 121 -43.62 -1.07 4.17
C GLU A 121 -42.12 -1.36 4.00
N LEU A 122 -41.24 -0.78 4.83
CA LEU A 122 -39.79 -0.97 4.69
C LEU A 122 -39.30 -2.22 5.44
N SER A 123 -39.10 -3.32 4.70
CA SER A 123 -38.45 -4.53 5.23
C SER A 123 -36.93 -4.38 5.14
N CYS A 124 -36.26 -4.27 6.29
CA CYS A 124 -34.80 -4.20 6.35
C CYS A 124 -34.19 -5.57 6.68
N TYR A 125 -33.39 -6.11 5.76
CA TYR A 125 -32.70 -7.38 5.94
C TYR A 125 -31.20 -7.16 6.14
N VAL A 126 -30.58 -7.96 7.00
CA VAL A 126 -29.13 -8.02 7.16
C VAL A 126 -28.66 -9.46 7.11
N GLN A 127 -27.57 -9.71 6.41
CA GLN A 127 -26.97 -11.03 6.29
C GLN A 127 -25.49 -10.90 6.63
N GLY A 128 -25.03 -11.76 7.53
CA GLY A 128 -23.64 -11.84 7.93
C GLY A 128 -23.41 -13.22 8.53
N PRO A 129 -22.43 -14.01 8.05
CA PRO A 129 -22.17 -15.35 8.56
C PRO A 129 -21.76 -15.35 10.05
N GLU A 130 -21.40 -14.18 10.59
CA GLU A 130 -20.87 -13.99 11.93
C GLU A 130 -21.88 -13.43 12.95
N TYR A 131 -23.13 -13.16 12.55
CA TYR A 131 -24.13 -12.63 13.48
C TYR A 131 -24.48 -13.66 14.56
N THR A 132 -24.06 -13.38 15.79
CA THR A 132 -24.38 -14.16 16.98
C THR A 132 -25.85 -13.96 17.40
N ASP A 133 -26.32 -14.79 18.33
CA ASP A 133 -27.65 -14.60 18.95
C ASP A 133 -27.81 -13.21 19.61
N VAL A 134 -26.71 -12.62 20.08
CA VAL A 134 -26.71 -11.27 20.66
C VAL A 134 -26.90 -10.22 19.58
N ASP A 135 -26.17 -10.34 18.46
CA ASP A 135 -26.31 -9.43 17.32
C ASP A 135 -27.72 -9.51 16.74
N ARG A 136 -28.27 -10.72 16.61
CA ARG A 136 -29.64 -10.95 16.15
C ARG A 136 -30.68 -10.25 17.02
N ARG A 137 -30.51 -10.27 18.35
CA ARG A 137 -31.40 -9.54 19.28
C ARG A 137 -31.26 -8.03 19.12
N ILE A 138 -30.03 -7.51 19.10
CA ILE A 138 -29.78 -6.07 18.96
C ILE A 138 -30.35 -5.55 17.63
N LEU A 139 -30.07 -6.24 16.53
CA LEU A 139 -30.53 -5.90 15.18
C LEU A 139 -32.06 -5.99 15.08
N HIS A 140 -32.67 -7.00 15.71
CA HIS A 140 -34.12 -7.09 15.82
C HIS A 140 -34.72 -5.92 16.61
N ASP A 141 -34.10 -5.52 17.73
CA ASP A 141 -34.57 -4.40 18.56
C ASP A 141 -34.47 -3.05 17.84
N VAL A 142 -33.52 -2.91 16.90
CA VAL A 142 -33.44 -1.75 15.98
C VAL A 142 -34.20 -1.97 14.66
N GLY A 143 -35.00 -3.04 14.59
CA GLY A 143 -36.00 -3.33 13.56
C GLY A 143 -35.47 -3.94 12.26
N PHE A 144 -34.30 -4.58 12.29
CA PHE A 144 -33.74 -5.35 11.17
C PHE A 144 -34.06 -6.83 11.31
N GLN A 145 -34.28 -7.51 10.19
CA GLN A 145 -34.46 -8.96 10.11
C GLN A 145 -33.13 -9.58 9.71
N VAL A 146 -32.50 -10.31 10.64
CA VAL A 146 -31.30 -11.09 10.32
C VAL A 146 -31.70 -12.35 9.56
N VAL A 147 -31.15 -12.53 8.37
CA VAL A 147 -31.40 -13.70 7.51
C VAL A 147 -30.12 -14.52 7.33
N ASP A 148 -30.28 -15.82 7.08
CA ASP A 148 -29.17 -16.73 6.88
C ASP A 148 -28.73 -16.74 5.40
N ASP A 149 -27.47 -17.11 5.13
CA ASP A 149 -26.95 -17.20 3.76
C ASP A 149 -27.67 -18.33 2.96
N PRO A 150 -28.10 -18.11 1.69
CA PRO A 150 -27.98 -16.90 0.86
C PRO A 150 -29.23 -16.01 0.84
N ASP A 151 -30.13 -16.11 1.81
CA ASP A 151 -31.48 -15.53 1.75
C ASP A 151 -31.51 -14.00 1.59
N GLY A 152 -30.50 -13.29 2.11
CA GLY A 152 -30.34 -11.85 1.92
C GLY A 152 -30.24 -11.45 0.45
N PHE A 153 -29.51 -12.23 -0.36
CA PHE A 153 -29.42 -12.01 -1.81
C PHE A 153 -30.77 -12.25 -2.51
N LEU A 154 -31.58 -13.19 -2.02
CA LEU A 154 -32.90 -13.50 -2.58
C LEU A 154 -33.93 -12.39 -2.32
N LYS A 155 -33.68 -11.52 -1.33
CA LYS A 155 -34.52 -10.34 -1.03
C LYS A 155 -34.24 -9.14 -1.92
N VAL A 156 -33.14 -9.13 -2.66
CA VAL A 156 -32.75 -8.00 -3.50
C VAL A 156 -33.52 -8.03 -4.82
N ASP A 157 -34.16 -6.92 -5.15
CA ASP A 157 -34.89 -6.66 -6.40
C ASP A 157 -34.62 -5.24 -6.91
N GLU A 158 -35.35 -4.82 -7.95
CA GLU A 158 -35.19 -3.52 -8.59
C GLU A 158 -35.68 -2.34 -7.73
N GLN A 159 -36.44 -2.60 -6.66
CA GLN A 159 -36.93 -1.59 -5.73
C GLN A 159 -36.06 -1.49 -4.47
N SER A 160 -35.04 -2.35 -4.37
CA SER A 160 -34.20 -2.46 -3.18
C SER A 160 -33.16 -1.34 -3.08
N ILE A 161 -32.80 -1.02 -1.83
CA ILE A 161 -31.58 -0.28 -1.48
C ILE A 161 -30.59 -1.31 -0.94
N VAL A 162 -29.44 -1.47 -1.60
CA VAL A 162 -28.40 -2.42 -1.19
C VAL A 162 -27.22 -1.66 -0.58
N LEU A 163 -26.84 -2.03 0.65
CA LEU A 163 -25.64 -1.52 1.32
C LEU A 163 -24.62 -2.65 1.49
N SER A 164 -23.39 -2.45 1.03
CA SER A 164 -22.27 -3.38 1.23
C SER A 164 -20.98 -2.61 1.48
N ILE A 165 -20.42 -2.69 2.69
CA ILE A 165 -19.19 -2.01 3.07
C ILE A 165 -18.18 -3.07 3.52
N ALA A 166 -16.98 -3.05 2.93
CA ALA A 166 -15.87 -3.95 3.28
C ALA A 166 -16.23 -5.45 3.34
N ALA A 167 -17.10 -5.93 2.43
CA ALA A 167 -17.53 -7.32 2.41
C ALA A 167 -16.36 -8.29 2.16
N SER A 168 -16.32 -9.38 2.94
CA SER A 168 -15.38 -10.50 2.77
C SER A 168 -15.82 -11.51 1.70
N MET A 169 -16.84 -11.17 0.91
CA MET A 169 -17.43 -11.99 -0.14
C MET A 169 -17.81 -11.10 -1.34
N PRO A 170 -17.90 -11.64 -2.58
CA PRO A 170 -18.04 -10.83 -3.79
C PRO A 170 -19.48 -10.32 -4.01
N VAL A 171 -20.01 -9.53 -3.06
CA VAL A 171 -21.38 -8.99 -3.07
C VAL A 171 -21.67 -8.22 -4.35
N LYS A 172 -20.79 -7.32 -4.80
CA LYS A 172 -20.97 -6.54 -6.03
C LYS A 172 -21.16 -7.42 -7.26
N HIS A 173 -20.41 -8.53 -7.34
CA HIS A 173 -20.51 -9.46 -8.47
C HIS A 173 -21.81 -10.25 -8.45
N ILE A 174 -22.20 -10.74 -7.27
CA ILE A 174 -23.46 -11.45 -7.07
C ILE A 174 -24.63 -10.52 -7.44
N ILE A 175 -24.67 -9.31 -6.89
CA ILE A 175 -25.72 -8.32 -7.16
C ILE A 175 -25.76 -7.98 -8.66
N ALA A 176 -24.60 -7.77 -9.30
CA ALA A 176 -24.52 -7.49 -10.73
C ALA A 176 -25.03 -8.62 -11.63
N ASP A 177 -25.09 -9.85 -11.12
CA ASP A 177 -25.68 -10.99 -11.82
C ASP A 177 -27.17 -11.19 -11.55
N ILE A 178 -27.63 -10.92 -10.33
CA ILE A 178 -28.97 -11.35 -9.89
C ILE A 178 -30.03 -10.25 -9.87
N ALA A 179 -29.65 -8.96 -9.83
CA ALA A 179 -30.61 -7.85 -9.68
C ALA A 179 -30.07 -6.51 -10.19
N ARG A 180 -30.94 -5.50 -10.27
CA ARG A 180 -30.58 -4.10 -10.55
C ARG A 180 -31.24 -3.18 -9.52
N PRO A 181 -30.71 -3.12 -8.28
CA PRO A 181 -31.33 -2.35 -7.19
C PRO A 181 -31.54 -0.88 -7.56
N ALA A 182 -32.58 -0.24 -7.02
CA ALA A 182 -32.81 1.18 -7.25
C ALA A 182 -31.64 2.05 -6.73
N ILE A 183 -31.04 1.65 -5.61
CA ILE A 183 -29.90 2.34 -5.00
C ILE A 183 -28.88 1.29 -4.53
N VAL A 184 -27.61 1.50 -4.87
CA VAL A 184 -26.49 0.75 -4.32
C VAL A 184 -25.58 1.71 -3.55
N ILE A 185 -25.21 1.33 -2.34
CA ILE A 185 -24.27 2.05 -1.49
C ILE A 185 -23.17 1.06 -1.14
N TRP A 186 -21.99 1.27 -1.69
CA TRP A 186 -20.83 0.43 -1.41
C TRP A 186 -19.55 1.24 -1.54
N LEU A 187 -18.44 0.68 -1.05
CA LEU A 187 -17.12 1.27 -1.29
C LEU A 187 -16.79 1.17 -2.78
N THR A 188 -16.44 2.28 -3.42
CA THR A 188 -15.73 2.28 -4.70
C THR A 188 -14.33 1.75 -4.43
N VAL A 189 -13.96 0.65 -5.09
CA VAL A 189 -12.70 -0.05 -4.84
C VAL A 189 -12.00 -0.24 -6.17
N ASN A 190 -11.14 0.72 -6.52
CA ASN A 190 -10.15 0.60 -7.62
C ASN A 190 -8.97 -0.34 -7.22
N ASN A 191 -9.22 -1.38 -6.43
CA ASN A 191 -8.16 -2.18 -5.80
C ASN A 191 -8.51 -3.69 -5.76
N ALA A 192 -7.64 -4.52 -6.33
CA ALA A 192 -7.79 -5.97 -6.35
C ALA A 192 -7.47 -6.69 -5.01
N ARG A 193 -7.09 -5.96 -3.95
CA ARG A 193 -6.75 -6.55 -2.64
C ARG A 193 -7.94 -6.79 -1.70
N LEU A 194 -9.15 -6.31 -2.01
CA LEU A 194 -10.37 -6.60 -1.25
C LEU A 194 -11.17 -7.75 -1.89
N LEU A 195 -11.90 -8.51 -1.08
CA LEU A 195 -12.66 -9.70 -1.51
C LEU A 195 -13.89 -9.37 -2.39
N ASP A 196 -14.19 -8.08 -2.63
CA ASP A 196 -15.28 -7.59 -3.50
C ASP A 196 -14.86 -6.40 -4.38
N PRO A 197 -13.97 -6.61 -5.38
CA PRO A 197 -13.44 -5.54 -6.22
C PRO A 197 -14.45 -5.06 -7.28
N ASP A 198 -14.22 -3.88 -7.85
CA ASP A 198 -15.01 -3.41 -9.00
C ASP A 198 -14.60 -4.16 -10.27
N SER A 199 -15.49 -5.03 -10.78
CA SER A 199 -15.25 -5.76 -12.04
C SER A 199 -15.86 -5.05 -13.24
N GLU A 200 -15.41 -5.41 -14.45
CA GLU A 200 -16.02 -4.96 -15.71
C GLU A 200 -17.55 -5.14 -15.73
N ARG A 201 -18.05 -6.22 -15.12
CA ARG A 201 -19.48 -6.49 -14.99
C ARG A 201 -20.16 -5.51 -14.05
N THR A 202 -19.56 -5.27 -12.88
CA THR A 202 -20.07 -4.30 -11.91
C THR A 202 -20.08 -2.90 -12.52
N MET A 203 -18.99 -2.49 -13.18
CA MET A 203 -18.88 -1.21 -13.88
C MET A 203 -19.96 -1.07 -14.96
N LYS A 204 -20.20 -2.11 -15.77
CA LYS A 204 -21.27 -2.11 -16.78
C LYS A 204 -22.66 -2.02 -16.17
N MET A 205 -22.90 -2.65 -15.01
CA MET A 205 -24.15 -2.43 -14.28
C MET A 205 -24.29 -0.96 -13.85
N MET A 206 -23.20 -0.34 -13.38
CA MET A 206 -23.19 1.05 -12.92
C MET A 206 -23.48 2.06 -14.02
N GLU A 207 -23.22 1.76 -15.30
CA GLU A 207 -23.61 2.60 -16.45
C GLU A 207 -25.13 2.88 -16.50
N GLY A 208 -25.95 2.01 -15.91
CA GLY A 208 -27.40 2.17 -15.85
C GLY A 208 -27.92 3.12 -14.76
N TYR A 209 -27.05 3.62 -13.87
CA TYR A 209 -27.42 4.48 -12.75
C TYR A 209 -27.20 5.96 -13.10
N SER A 210 -28.23 6.79 -12.94
CA SER A 210 -28.22 8.20 -13.36
C SER A 210 -27.47 9.15 -12.43
N HIS A 211 -27.22 8.75 -11.18
CA HIS A 211 -26.56 9.57 -10.17
C HIS A 211 -25.57 8.75 -9.35
N ILE A 212 -24.28 9.06 -9.51
CA ILE A 212 -23.20 8.53 -8.68
C ILE A 212 -22.80 9.66 -7.73
N ALA A 213 -23.07 9.47 -6.43
CA ALA A 213 -22.66 10.40 -5.38
C ALA A 213 -21.54 9.76 -4.57
N SER A 214 -20.33 10.30 -4.69
CA SER A 214 -19.18 9.92 -3.86
C SER A 214 -19.30 10.61 -2.51
N MET A 215 -19.66 9.87 -1.44
CA MET A 215 -19.60 10.38 -0.07
C MET A 215 -18.13 10.41 0.37
N GLY A 216 -17.41 11.40 -0.14
CA GLY A 216 -15.97 11.60 0.04
C GLY A 216 -15.40 12.69 -0.87
N ASP A 217 -16.11 13.06 -1.94
CA ASP A 217 -15.71 14.13 -2.83
C ASP A 217 -16.30 15.49 -2.42
N ILE A 218 -15.50 16.27 -1.70
CA ILE A 218 -15.61 17.73 -1.71
C ILE A 218 -15.07 18.20 -3.07
N THR A 219 -15.83 18.03 -4.14
CA THR A 219 -15.44 18.56 -5.48
C THR A 219 -16.52 19.38 -6.17
N ASN A 220 -17.64 19.69 -5.49
CA ASN A 220 -18.46 20.84 -5.87
C ASN A 220 -17.88 22.13 -5.30
N SER A 221 -16.68 22.48 -5.76
CA SER A 221 -16.26 23.87 -5.90
C SER A 221 -16.12 24.15 -7.39
N GLU A 222 -16.66 25.27 -7.83
CA GLU A 222 -16.39 25.92 -9.12
C GLU A 222 -14.90 25.84 -9.50
N PRO A 223 -14.50 26.02 -10.79
CA PRO A 223 -13.09 25.95 -11.20
C PRO A 223 -12.28 27.04 -10.49
N SER A 224 -11.82 26.69 -9.29
CA SER A 224 -10.83 27.42 -8.53
C SER A 224 -9.49 27.05 -9.13
N ALA A 225 -8.65 28.08 -9.27
CA ALA A 225 -7.26 27.95 -9.67
C ALA A 225 -6.61 26.74 -8.97
N GLU A 226 -5.77 26.02 -9.71
CA GLU A 226 -4.98 24.88 -9.27
C GLU A 226 -4.68 24.93 -7.76
N ARG A 227 -5.37 24.11 -6.96
CA ARG A 227 -5.02 23.95 -5.55
C ARG A 227 -3.66 23.25 -5.50
N VAL A 228 -2.61 24.06 -5.36
CA VAL A 228 -1.23 23.62 -5.15
C VAL A 228 -1.19 22.76 -3.88
N SER A 229 -0.70 21.53 -3.95
CA SER A 229 -0.59 20.69 -2.75
C SER A 229 0.47 21.26 -1.81
N GLN A 230 0.35 21.05 -0.49
CA GLN A 230 1.36 21.56 0.45
C GLN A 230 2.76 20.96 0.22
N LEU A 231 2.86 19.79 -0.41
CA LEU A 231 4.12 19.21 -0.89
C LEU A 231 4.74 20.01 -2.06
N ASP A 232 3.92 20.57 -2.95
CA ASP A 232 4.37 21.44 -4.05
C ASP A 232 4.88 22.80 -3.54
N LEU A 233 4.50 23.21 -2.33
CA LEU A 233 5.01 24.41 -1.65
C LEU A 233 6.34 24.17 -0.94
N ASP A 234 6.63 22.92 -0.57
CA ASP A 234 7.83 22.52 0.17
C ASP A 234 9.01 22.16 -0.72
N TYR A 235 8.70 21.68 -1.92
CA TYR A 235 9.69 21.26 -2.90
C TYR A 235 9.27 21.66 -4.30
N ARG A 236 10.26 22.09 -5.08
CA ARG A 236 10.07 22.47 -6.49
C ARG A 236 10.94 21.61 -7.39
N TYR A 237 10.34 20.98 -8.40
CA TYR A 237 11.10 20.31 -9.44
C TYR A 237 11.99 21.28 -10.21
N THR A 238 13.24 20.88 -10.37
CA THR A 238 14.20 21.59 -11.21
C THR A 238 13.78 21.47 -12.66
N ARG A 239 13.97 22.54 -13.46
CA ARG A 239 13.78 22.44 -14.90
C ARG A 239 14.87 21.54 -15.47
N CYS A 240 14.44 20.41 -16.01
CA CYS A 240 15.30 19.46 -16.69
C CYS A 240 14.94 19.40 -18.18
N ARG A 241 15.89 18.97 -19.01
CA ARG A 241 15.70 18.72 -20.44
C ARG A 241 16.69 17.68 -20.93
N LEU A 242 16.35 16.94 -21.97
CA LEU A 242 17.33 16.09 -22.66
C LEU A 242 18.47 16.94 -23.24
N ALA A 243 19.71 16.48 -23.05
CA ALA A 243 20.88 17.11 -23.67
C ALA A 243 20.82 16.99 -25.20
N GLU A 244 20.29 15.87 -25.69
CA GLU A 244 20.03 15.60 -27.10
C GLU A 244 18.52 15.28 -27.26
N PRO A 245 17.70 16.27 -27.69
CA PRO A 245 16.26 16.07 -27.84
C PRO A 245 15.94 15.01 -28.89
N GLY A 246 15.12 14.03 -28.52
CA GLY A 246 14.58 13.00 -29.40
C GLY A 246 13.18 13.35 -29.93
N GLU A 247 12.61 12.44 -30.70
CA GLU A 247 11.18 12.50 -31.07
C GLU A 247 10.32 12.19 -29.84
N ALA A 248 9.34 13.03 -29.56
CA ALA A 248 8.44 12.85 -28.43
C ALA A 248 7.55 11.62 -28.66
N PRO A 249 7.47 10.66 -27.70
CA PRO A 249 6.60 9.51 -27.86
C PRO A 249 5.14 9.91 -27.67
N THR A 250 4.24 9.07 -28.18
CA THR A 250 2.84 9.03 -27.75
C THR A 250 2.73 8.53 -26.29
N LEU A 251 1.57 8.72 -25.67
CA LEU A 251 1.28 8.19 -24.33
C LEU A 251 1.49 6.67 -24.27
N GLU A 252 0.96 5.95 -25.26
CA GLU A 252 1.08 4.50 -25.36
C GLU A 252 2.53 4.05 -25.49
N GLU A 253 3.31 4.72 -26.36
CA GLU A 253 4.73 4.43 -26.55
C GLU A 253 5.54 4.71 -25.27
N ALA A 254 5.29 5.82 -24.58
CA ALA A 254 5.96 6.15 -23.32
C ALA A 254 5.69 5.08 -22.25
N MET A 255 4.43 4.68 -22.10
CA MET A 255 4.03 3.61 -21.18
C MET A 255 4.67 2.27 -21.52
N GLU A 256 4.71 1.91 -22.80
CA GLU A 256 5.31 0.67 -23.28
C GLU A 256 6.84 0.65 -23.11
N ILE A 257 7.52 1.79 -23.32
CA ILE A 257 8.96 1.93 -23.06
C ILE A 257 9.27 1.70 -21.57
N ILE A 258 8.52 2.37 -20.67
CA ILE A 258 8.70 2.21 -19.21
C ILE A 258 8.52 0.74 -18.81
N ASP A 259 7.45 0.11 -19.26
CA ASP A 259 7.14 -1.29 -18.92
C ASP A 259 8.18 -2.25 -19.46
N ARG A 260 8.54 -2.11 -20.74
CA ARG A 260 9.51 -2.99 -21.40
C ARG A 260 10.87 -2.93 -20.72
N LEU A 261 11.37 -1.73 -20.42
CA LEU A 261 12.66 -1.57 -19.75
C LEU A 261 12.61 -2.19 -18.35
N TYR A 262 11.57 -1.89 -17.59
CA TYR A 262 11.41 -2.42 -16.25
C TYR A 262 11.33 -3.96 -16.21
N GLU A 263 10.50 -4.54 -17.08
CA GLU A 263 10.26 -5.99 -17.15
C GLU A 263 11.45 -6.76 -17.72
N SER A 264 12.28 -6.09 -18.54
CA SER A 264 13.54 -6.67 -19.02
C SER A 264 14.62 -6.77 -17.93
N GLY A 265 14.40 -6.17 -16.76
CA GLY A 265 15.34 -6.17 -15.64
C GLY A 265 16.39 -5.05 -15.70
N VAL A 266 16.19 -4.02 -16.53
CA VAL A 266 17.06 -2.82 -16.50
C VAL A 266 16.89 -2.13 -15.15
N PRO A 267 17.99 -1.90 -14.38
CA PRO A 267 17.91 -1.18 -13.12
C PRO A 267 17.59 0.29 -13.41
N PHE A 268 16.58 0.83 -12.73
CA PHE A 268 16.24 2.25 -12.79
C PHE A 268 17.11 3.03 -11.80
N PHE A 269 17.53 2.39 -10.71
CA PHE A 269 18.42 2.97 -9.72
C PHE A 269 19.76 2.25 -9.74
N THR A 270 20.86 2.97 -9.88
CA THR A 270 22.20 2.37 -9.74
C THR A 270 23.03 3.19 -8.77
N LYS A 271 23.92 2.54 -8.01
CA LYS A 271 24.84 3.27 -7.12
C LYS A 271 25.70 4.28 -7.88
N ALA A 272 26.10 3.95 -9.11
CA ALA A 272 26.85 4.87 -9.96
C ALA A 272 26.05 6.13 -10.29
N LEU A 273 24.79 5.99 -10.74
CA LEU A 273 23.93 7.15 -11.00
C LEU A 273 23.71 7.99 -9.74
N ILE A 274 23.45 7.35 -8.59
CA ILE A 274 23.24 8.03 -7.31
C ILE A 274 24.51 8.79 -6.89
N GLN A 275 25.68 8.16 -6.99
CA GLN A 275 26.97 8.76 -6.65
C GLN A 275 27.30 9.93 -7.58
N ASP A 276 27.11 9.78 -8.89
CA ASP A 276 27.40 10.81 -9.88
C ASP A 276 26.58 12.09 -9.63
N ILE A 277 25.29 11.94 -9.29
CA ILE A 277 24.44 13.10 -8.93
C ILE A 277 24.89 13.71 -7.61
N TRP A 278 25.23 12.88 -6.62
CA TRP A 278 25.67 13.35 -5.31
C TRP A 278 26.98 14.14 -5.37
N ASP A 279 27.96 13.66 -6.13
CA ASP A 279 29.25 14.32 -6.31
C ASP A 279 29.09 15.70 -6.97
N GLN A 280 28.12 15.84 -7.88
CA GLN A 280 27.78 17.13 -8.48
C GLN A 280 27.09 18.06 -7.48
N ILE A 281 26.14 17.57 -6.67
CA ILE A 281 25.49 18.39 -5.63
C ILE A 281 26.50 18.87 -4.58
N LYS A 282 27.45 18.01 -4.20
CA LYS A 282 28.49 18.34 -3.20
C LYS A 282 29.48 19.42 -3.64
N GLN A 283 29.53 19.73 -4.93
CA GLN A 283 30.31 20.85 -5.44
C GLN A 283 29.65 22.22 -5.15
N ASP A 284 28.47 22.23 -4.52
CA ASP A 284 27.64 23.41 -4.23
C ASP A 284 27.45 24.30 -5.47
N PRO A 285 26.78 23.77 -6.51
CA PRO A 285 26.67 24.47 -7.78
C PRO A 285 25.96 25.82 -7.63
N ALA A 286 26.44 26.79 -8.41
CA ALA A 286 25.90 28.14 -8.42
C ALA A 286 24.56 28.20 -9.18
N PRO A 287 23.74 29.25 -8.96
CA PRO A 287 22.53 29.45 -9.73
C PRO A 287 22.83 29.52 -11.24
N GLY A 288 22.12 28.73 -12.05
CA GLY A 288 22.32 28.60 -13.50
C GLY A 288 23.31 27.50 -13.91
N ASP A 289 24.06 26.90 -12.98
CA ASP A 289 24.87 25.72 -13.27
C ASP A 289 23.98 24.54 -13.64
N LYS A 290 24.56 23.57 -14.37
CA LYS A 290 23.85 22.37 -14.81
C LYS A 290 24.32 21.16 -14.02
N ILE A 291 23.37 20.38 -13.52
CA ILE A 291 23.62 19.03 -13.03
C ILE A 291 23.14 18.04 -14.07
N LEU A 292 23.96 17.02 -14.33
CA LEU A 292 23.67 15.96 -15.28
C LEU A 292 23.14 14.73 -14.55
N THR A 293 22.03 14.19 -15.06
CA THR A 293 21.47 12.89 -14.68
C THR A 293 21.19 12.05 -15.93
N LYS A 294 20.64 10.85 -15.75
CA LYS A 294 20.20 9.99 -16.85
C LYS A 294 18.75 9.59 -16.67
N ASP A 295 18.01 9.53 -17.78
CA ASP A 295 16.68 8.93 -17.78
C ASP A 295 16.73 7.39 -17.81
N ILE A 296 15.57 6.73 -17.73
CA ILE A 296 15.50 5.26 -17.77
C ILE A 296 16.01 4.64 -19.09
N THR A 297 16.16 5.43 -20.16
CA THR A 297 16.71 4.97 -21.46
C THR A 297 18.24 5.10 -21.52
N GLY A 298 18.83 5.81 -20.54
CA GLY A 298 20.25 6.12 -20.48
C GLY A 298 20.61 7.46 -21.14
N ALA A 299 19.63 8.20 -21.67
CA ALA A 299 19.86 9.52 -22.25
C ALA A 299 20.26 10.52 -21.18
N VAL A 300 21.17 11.44 -21.53
CA VAL A 300 21.66 12.46 -20.60
C VAL A 300 20.62 13.57 -20.46
N VAL A 301 20.29 13.91 -19.22
CA VAL A 301 19.34 14.97 -18.86
C VAL A 301 20.10 16.07 -18.12
N GLU A 302 19.97 17.30 -18.61
CA GLU A 302 20.51 18.50 -17.98
C GLU A 302 19.45 19.14 -17.07
N CYS A 303 19.77 19.36 -15.80
CA CYS A 303 18.92 20.06 -14.84
C CYS A 303 19.58 21.38 -14.39
N GLU A 304 18.89 22.51 -14.59
CA GLU A 304 19.42 23.86 -14.29
C GLU A 304 19.17 24.24 -12.83
N VAL A 305 20.23 24.54 -12.08
CA VAL A 305 20.14 24.93 -10.66
C VAL A 305 19.43 26.28 -10.50
N GLU A 306 18.30 26.28 -9.80
CA GLU A 306 17.45 27.46 -9.57
C GLU A 306 17.67 28.07 -8.15
N LYS A 307 18.76 27.72 -7.45
CA LYS A 307 19.09 28.21 -6.10
C LYS A 307 18.99 29.75 -6.02
N GLY A 308 18.30 30.27 -5.02
CA GLY A 308 18.06 31.70 -4.82
C GLY A 308 16.93 32.31 -5.66
N LYS A 309 16.34 31.57 -6.61
CA LYS A 309 15.24 32.06 -7.43
C LYS A 309 13.94 32.16 -6.61
N VAL A 310 13.36 33.36 -6.59
CA VAL A 310 12.05 33.63 -5.97
C VAL A 310 10.94 33.37 -6.99
N ARG A 311 9.86 32.75 -6.53
CA ARG A 311 8.70 32.36 -7.34
C ARG A 311 7.44 32.74 -6.60
N GLN A 312 6.48 33.31 -7.31
CA GLN A 312 5.15 33.62 -6.81
C GLN A 312 4.22 32.44 -7.09
N TRP A 313 3.43 32.11 -6.08
CA TRP A 313 2.41 31.07 -6.13
C TRP A 313 1.12 31.65 -5.59
N GLN A 314 0.02 31.30 -6.23
CA GLN A 314 -1.31 31.62 -5.73
C GLN A 314 -1.80 30.43 -4.92
N VAL A 315 -1.87 30.59 -3.59
CA VAL A 315 -2.44 29.60 -2.68
C VAL A 315 -3.75 30.17 -2.18
N ASP A 316 -4.86 29.59 -2.65
CA ASP A 316 -6.20 30.17 -2.49
C ASP A 316 -6.27 31.61 -3.04
N ASP A 317 -6.72 32.57 -2.22
CA ASP A 317 -6.79 33.99 -2.55
C ASP A 317 -5.53 34.79 -2.12
N THR A 318 -4.47 34.10 -1.69
CA THR A 318 -3.23 34.73 -1.19
C THR A 318 -2.06 34.45 -2.13
N GLU A 319 -1.44 35.52 -2.63
CA GLU A 319 -0.13 35.40 -3.29
C GLU A 319 0.95 35.18 -2.22
N MET A 320 1.64 34.06 -2.34
CA MET A 320 2.80 33.71 -1.51
C MET A 320 4.04 33.64 -2.38
N GLU A 321 5.16 34.07 -1.81
CA GLU A 321 6.47 33.99 -2.46
C GLU A 321 7.32 32.92 -1.81
N TYR A 322 8.06 32.18 -2.64
CA TYR A 322 8.95 31.13 -2.19
C TYR A 322 10.31 31.25 -2.87
N VAL A 323 11.37 31.05 -2.10
CA VAL A 323 12.75 31.02 -2.59
C VAL A 323 13.26 29.58 -2.65
N CYS A 324 13.88 29.22 -3.78
CA CYS A 324 14.53 27.91 -3.95
C CYS A 324 15.86 27.88 -3.20
N LYS A 325 16.12 26.85 -2.39
CA LYS A 325 17.33 26.74 -1.57
C LYS A 325 18.10 25.46 -1.85
N GLU A 326 18.05 24.51 -0.94
CA GLU A 326 18.87 23.30 -0.97
C GLU A 326 18.42 22.38 -2.11
N LEU A 327 19.37 21.78 -2.82
CA LEU A 327 19.08 20.72 -3.78
C LEU A 327 18.78 19.42 -3.03
N VAL A 328 17.71 18.75 -3.43
CA VAL A 328 17.29 17.46 -2.88
C VAL A 328 16.89 16.53 -4.03
N LEU A 329 16.89 15.21 -3.75
CA LEU A 329 16.55 14.20 -4.74
C LEU A 329 15.11 13.70 -4.54
N SER A 330 14.46 13.43 -5.67
CA SER A 330 13.14 12.81 -5.73
C SER A 330 13.22 11.56 -6.58
N TYR A 331 12.82 10.44 -5.98
CA TYR A 331 12.96 9.10 -6.56
C TYR A 331 11.62 8.64 -7.13
N GLN A 332 11.63 8.24 -8.40
CA GLN A 332 10.43 7.88 -9.16
C GLN A 332 10.42 6.38 -9.45
N CYS A 333 9.54 5.62 -8.80
CA CYS A 333 9.31 4.23 -9.18
C CYS A 333 8.65 4.12 -10.56
N ARG A 334 8.62 2.90 -11.11
CA ARG A 334 7.87 2.60 -12.34
C ARG A 334 6.44 3.13 -12.31
N ALA A 335 5.73 2.97 -11.19
CA ALA A 335 4.36 3.44 -11.03
C ALA A 335 4.26 4.97 -11.10
N CYS A 336 5.15 5.69 -10.42
CA CYS A 336 5.22 7.15 -10.49
C CYS A 336 5.48 7.64 -11.92
N LEU A 337 6.47 7.06 -12.61
CA LEU A 337 6.79 7.41 -14.00
C LEU A 337 5.60 7.20 -14.95
N ARG A 338 4.82 6.12 -14.75
CA ARG A 338 3.60 5.86 -15.54
C ARG A 338 2.46 6.82 -15.21
N ASN A 339 2.30 7.19 -13.96
CA ASN A 339 1.22 8.09 -13.56
C ASN A 339 1.49 9.53 -14.00
N GLU A 340 2.76 9.91 -14.06
CA GLU A 340 3.16 11.21 -14.56
C GLU A 340 2.72 11.44 -16.01
N VAL A 341 2.99 10.49 -16.91
CA VAL A 341 2.60 10.61 -18.33
C VAL A 341 1.08 10.57 -18.55
N LYS A 342 0.31 10.05 -17.59
CA LYS A 342 -1.17 10.03 -17.64
C LYS A 342 -1.82 11.36 -17.23
N ARG A 343 -1.06 12.33 -16.71
CA ARG A 343 -1.62 13.64 -16.32
C ARG A 343 -2.17 14.34 -17.57
N ARG A 344 -3.39 14.90 -17.46
CA ARG A 344 -4.14 15.48 -18.61
C ARG A 344 -3.38 16.58 -19.35
N ASP A 345 -2.48 17.24 -18.65
CA ASP A 345 -1.69 18.40 -19.05
C ASP A 345 -0.21 18.07 -19.31
N TYR A 346 0.17 16.79 -19.38
CA TYR A 346 1.57 16.40 -19.52
C TYR A 346 2.14 16.82 -20.88
N PRO A 347 3.19 17.68 -20.92
CA PRO A 347 3.78 18.12 -22.18
C PRO A 347 4.80 17.09 -22.67
N PHE A 348 4.39 16.20 -23.58
CA PHE A 348 5.27 15.18 -24.18
C PHE A 348 6.49 15.74 -24.94
N GLU A 349 6.45 17.02 -25.32
CA GLU A 349 7.59 17.76 -25.89
C GLU A 349 8.81 17.80 -24.94
N HIS A 350 8.60 17.50 -23.65
CA HIS A 350 9.60 17.42 -22.59
C HIS A 350 9.52 16.08 -21.84
N TRP A 351 9.33 14.98 -22.57
CA TRP A 351 9.32 13.66 -21.93
C TRP A 351 10.74 13.24 -21.51
N GLU A 352 11.06 13.43 -20.22
CA GLU A 352 12.29 12.94 -19.59
C GLU A 352 11.97 11.99 -18.43
N PRO A 353 11.84 10.67 -18.69
CA PRO A 353 11.46 9.69 -17.67
C PRO A 353 12.62 9.40 -16.71
N CYS A 354 12.96 10.37 -15.86
CA CYS A 354 14.06 10.29 -14.91
C CYS A 354 13.66 9.51 -13.66
N PRO A 355 14.36 8.41 -13.32
CA PRO A 355 14.11 7.70 -12.07
C PRO A 355 14.60 8.50 -10.85
N ILE A 356 15.56 9.41 -11.03
CA ILE A 356 16.02 10.35 -10.01
C ILE A 356 15.90 11.77 -10.57
N LYS A 357 15.01 12.56 -9.97
CA LYS A 357 14.75 13.96 -10.30
C LYS A 357 15.39 14.88 -9.28
N LEU A 358 15.88 16.02 -9.75
CA LEU A 358 16.38 17.08 -8.88
C LEU A 358 15.26 18.02 -8.48
N MET A 359 15.20 18.34 -7.20
CA MET A 359 14.29 19.34 -6.65
C MET A 359 15.05 20.37 -5.83
N HIS A 360 14.42 21.50 -5.57
CA HIS A 360 14.86 22.48 -4.59
C HIS A 360 13.89 22.46 -3.42
N ARG A 361 14.41 22.46 -2.19
CA ARG A 361 13.61 22.80 -1.02
C ARG A 361 13.21 24.27 -1.13
N THR A 362 11.93 24.56 -0.93
CA THR A 362 11.39 25.92 -1.02
C THR A 362 11.01 26.44 0.35
N HIS A 363 11.31 27.72 0.57
CA HIS A 363 11.02 28.41 1.81
C HIS A 363 10.22 29.65 1.52
N GLU A 364 9.20 29.91 2.33
CA GLU A 364 8.38 31.12 2.21
C GLU A 364 9.26 32.36 2.36
N TRP A 365 9.02 33.36 1.53
CA TRP A 365 9.88 34.49 1.30
C TRP A 365 9.09 35.79 1.45
N ASP A 366 9.61 36.71 2.26
CA ASP A 366 9.09 38.07 2.35
C ASP A 366 9.97 39.01 1.50
N SER A 367 9.52 39.37 0.30
CA SER A 367 10.25 40.30 -0.56
C SER A 367 10.37 41.72 0.00
N LYS A 368 9.59 42.12 1.01
CA LYS A 368 9.73 43.46 1.61
C LYS A 368 10.92 43.52 2.56
N THR A 369 11.17 42.44 3.29
CA THR A 369 12.28 42.34 4.23
C THR A 369 13.48 41.61 3.65
N GLU A 370 13.31 40.97 2.48
CA GLU A 370 14.28 40.07 1.87
C GLU A 370 14.72 38.95 2.82
N THR A 371 13.76 38.39 3.57
CA THR A 371 14.02 37.32 4.54
C THR A 371 13.13 36.11 4.32
N ILE A 372 13.63 34.95 4.77
CA ILE A 372 12.85 33.72 4.83
C ILE A 372 11.90 33.82 6.02
N ILE A 373 10.62 33.57 5.78
CA ILE A 373 9.63 33.42 6.83
C ILE A 373 9.88 32.05 7.49
N PRO A 374 10.27 32.01 8.78
CA PRO A 374 10.55 30.75 9.45
C PRO A 374 9.29 29.89 9.50
N ARG A 375 9.42 28.63 9.08
CA ARG A 375 8.39 27.63 9.35
C ARG A 375 8.25 27.45 10.86
N ARG A 376 7.11 26.90 11.31
CA ARG A 376 6.97 26.43 12.69
C ARG A 376 8.11 25.44 12.96
N GLY A 377 8.92 25.75 13.97
CA GLY A 377 10.06 24.94 14.36
C GLY A 377 9.65 23.59 14.95
N PRO A 378 10.63 22.73 15.26
CA PRO A 378 10.36 21.45 15.91
C PRO A 378 9.71 21.65 17.29
N LEU A 379 9.08 20.59 17.80
CA LEU A 379 8.70 20.52 19.21
C LEU A 379 9.92 20.66 20.13
N ASP A 380 9.68 21.10 21.36
CA ASP A 380 10.72 21.25 22.37
C ASP A 380 11.46 19.93 22.62
N LEU A 381 12.79 20.02 22.75
CA LEU A 381 13.66 18.86 22.95
C LEU A 381 13.23 17.99 24.13
N GLY A 382 12.81 18.58 25.25
CA GLY A 382 12.38 17.83 26.43
C GLY A 382 11.11 17.02 26.18
N VAL A 383 10.17 17.58 25.42
CA VAL A 383 8.92 16.90 25.02
C VAL A 383 9.21 15.72 24.09
N VAL A 384 10.05 15.93 23.08
CA VAL A 384 10.40 14.87 22.11
C VAL A 384 11.24 13.78 22.77
N THR A 385 12.21 14.15 23.61
CA THR A 385 13.03 13.20 24.38
C THR A 385 12.17 12.31 25.27
N LYS A 386 11.24 12.91 26.02
CA LYS A 386 10.30 12.14 26.85
C LYS A 386 9.44 11.20 26.01
N THR A 387 8.89 11.70 24.91
CA THR A 387 8.08 10.89 23.99
C THR A 387 8.87 9.70 23.44
N PHE A 388 10.12 9.91 23.04
CA PHE A 388 11.00 8.85 22.57
C PHE A 388 11.29 7.82 23.67
N GLN A 389 11.61 8.26 24.88
CA GLN A 389 11.86 7.37 26.03
C GLN A 389 10.62 6.53 26.39
N ASP A 390 9.45 7.15 26.45
CA ASP A 390 8.19 6.47 26.76
C ASP A 390 7.89 5.39 25.68
N LYS A 391 8.01 5.74 24.39
CA LYS A 391 7.77 4.79 23.29
C LYS A 391 8.84 3.73 23.16
N ALA A 392 10.09 4.04 23.49
CA ALA A 392 11.16 3.05 23.55
C ALA A 392 10.94 2.02 24.65
N GLN A 393 10.43 2.45 25.80
CA GLN A 393 10.07 1.54 26.89
C GLN A 393 8.86 0.67 26.52
N GLU A 394 7.80 1.26 25.97
CA GLU A 394 6.63 0.52 25.49
C GLU A 394 7.03 -0.55 24.45
N TRP A 395 7.86 -0.19 23.48
CA TRP A 395 8.39 -1.12 22.49
C TRP A 395 9.20 -2.25 23.16
N LYS A 396 10.10 -1.92 24.08
CA LYS A 396 10.97 -2.88 24.77
C LYS A 396 10.19 -3.92 25.58
N GLU A 397 9.08 -3.50 26.18
CA GLU A 397 8.19 -4.38 26.96
C GLU A 397 7.23 -5.21 26.07
N SER A 398 7.14 -4.89 24.78
CA SER A 398 6.22 -5.55 23.86
C SER A 398 6.64 -7.00 23.55
N PRO A 399 5.68 -7.92 23.36
CA PRO A 399 5.97 -9.27 22.87
C PRO A 399 6.66 -9.28 21.50
N ALA A 400 6.41 -8.26 20.67
CA ALA A 400 6.99 -8.12 19.34
C ALA A 400 8.51 -7.89 19.39
N CYS A 401 9.00 -7.08 20.34
CA CYS A 401 10.42 -6.86 20.55
C CYS A 401 11.16 -8.15 20.94
N GLU A 402 10.62 -8.91 21.89
CA GLU A 402 11.20 -10.19 22.30
C GLU A 402 11.20 -11.23 21.16
N LYS A 403 10.13 -11.24 20.35
CA LYS A 403 10.04 -12.09 19.17
C LYS A 403 11.06 -11.68 18.10
N LEU A 404 11.25 -10.39 17.87
CA LEU A 404 12.29 -9.86 16.97
C LEU A 404 13.68 -10.34 17.40
N LYS A 405 14.06 -10.14 18.67
CA LYS A 405 15.36 -10.61 19.21
C LYS A 405 15.54 -12.11 19.02
N THR A 406 14.50 -12.90 19.28
CA THR A 406 14.52 -14.35 19.11
C THR A 406 14.79 -14.75 17.66
N ILE A 407 14.13 -14.08 16.70
CA ILE A 407 14.34 -14.34 15.26
C ILE A 407 15.76 -13.96 14.85
N LEU A 408 16.24 -12.77 15.26
CA LEU A 408 17.60 -12.31 14.97
C LEU A 408 18.66 -13.29 15.50
N LEU A 409 18.53 -13.76 16.75
CA LEU A 409 19.45 -14.73 17.36
C LEU A 409 19.45 -16.10 16.68
N SER A 410 18.29 -16.57 16.24
CA SER A 410 18.13 -17.93 15.68
C SER A 410 18.43 -18.01 14.19
N SER A 411 18.05 -17.00 13.43
CA SER A 411 17.97 -17.08 11.96
C SER A 411 19.01 -16.21 11.24
N VAL A 412 19.53 -15.17 11.89
CA VAL A 412 20.49 -14.24 11.28
C VAL A 412 21.94 -14.59 11.62
N LYS A 413 22.20 -15.47 12.60
CA LYS A 413 23.52 -15.78 13.15
C LYS A 413 24.61 -16.13 12.11
N ASN A 414 24.24 -16.74 10.98
CA ASN A 414 25.19 -17.18 9.96
C ASN A 414 25.48 -16.12 8.88
N HIS A 415 24.78 -14.97 8.91
CA HIS A 415 25.02 -13.88 7.98
C HIS A 415 26.12 -12.96 8.52
N GLU A 416 27.09 -12.64 7.67
CA GLU A 416 28.06 -11.58 7.94
C GLU A 416 27.34 -10.24 7.78
N ILE A 417 27.17 -9.52 8.88
CA ILE A 417 26.47 -8.23 8.91
C ILE A 417 27.30 -7.26 9.73
N ASP A 418 27.60 -6.09 9.19
CA ASP A 418 28.44 -5.08 9.84
C ASP A 418 27.76 -3.71 10.03
N LYS A 419 26.57 -3.51 9.45
CA LYS A 419 25.82 -2.25 9.56
C LYS A 419 24.30 -2.39 9.46
N VAL A 420 23.62 -1.36 9.97
CA VAL A 420 22.19 -1.13 9.84
C VAL A 420 21.96 0.20 9.14
N ILE A 421 21.05 0.24 8.18
CA ILE A 421 20.62 1.47 7.50
C ILE A 421 19.10 1.55 7.57
N ALA A 422 18.60 2.63 8.17
CA ALA A 422 17.19 2.94 8.23
C ALA A 422 16.82 4.10 7.31
N PHE A 423 15.68 3.98 6.64
CA PHE A 423 15.11 4.99 5.77
C PHE A 423 13.67 5.29 6.18
N SER A 424 13.25 6.54 5.98
CA SER A 424 11.84 6.94 6.06
C SER A 424 11.15 6.63 7.41
N LEU A 425 11.87 6.81 8.53
CA LEU A 425 11.28 6.61 9.86
C LEU A 425 10.53 7.85 10.37
N GLY A 426 10.51 8.94 9.60
CA GLY A 426 9.83 10.18 9.94
C GLY A 426 10.51 10.98 11.08
N THR A 427 10.11 12.24 11.21
CA THR A 427 10.52 13.10 12.33
C THR A 427 9.75 12.76 13.60
N MET A 428 10.40 12.77 14.76
CA MET A 428 9.76 12.68 16.08
C MET A 428 9.34 14.07 16.59
N SER A 429 9.92 15.12 16.03
CA SER A 429 9.76 16.51 16.47
C SER A 429 8.79 17.34 15.63
N GLY A 430 8.19 16.74 14.59
CA GLY A 430 7.22 17.39 13.71
C GLY A 430 5.96 17.89 14.43
N GLN A 431 5.52 19.11 14.11
CA GLN A 431 4.28 19.67 14.62
C GLN A 431 3.15 19.42 13.61
N HIS A 432 2.28 18.47 13.95
CA HIS A 432 1.03 18.25 13.21
C HIS A 432 -0.14 18.71 14.08
N PHE A 433 -1.20 19.24 13.48
CA PHE A 433 -2.37 19.72 14.22
C PHE A 433 -3.63 19.02 13.70
N ASN A 434 -4.53 18.70 14.61
CA ASN A 434 -5.88 18.28 14.27
C ASN A 434 -6.69 19.47 13.74
N GLU A 435 -7.86 19.21 13.15
CA GLU A 435 -8.77 20.25 12.66
C GLU A 435 -9.21 21.24 13.76
N ASP A 436 -9.23 20.80 15.02
CA ASP A 436 -9.54 21.62 16.19
C ASP A 436 -8.36 22.48 16.69
N GLY A 437 -7.21 22.43 16.02
CA GLY A 437 -5.99 23.15 16.36
C GLY A 437 -5.17 22.53 17.49
N SER A 438 -5.58 21.37 18.04
CA SER A 438 -4.78 20.63 19.01
C SER A 438 -3.60 19.90 18.34
N LEU A 439 -2.51 19.71 19.08
CA LEU A 439 -1.31 19.03 18.57
C LEU A 439 -1.59 17.53 18.35
N TYR A 440 -1.41 17.07 17.12
CA TYR A 440 -1.49 15.68 16.71
C TYR A 440 -0.19 14.95 17.03
N MET A 441 -0.11 14.40 18.25
CA MET A 441 1.08 13.71 18.77
C MET A 441 1.36 12.36 18.12
N ARG A 442 0.37 11.77 17.42
CA ARG A 442 0.42 10.40 16.94
C ARG A 442 1.52 10.17 15.88
N SER A 443 1.79 11.13 15.00
CA SER A 443 2.92 11.04 14.07
C SER A 443 4.26 10.92 14.82
N GLY A 444 4.48 11.73 15.86
CA GLY A 444 5.68 11.66 16.69
C GLY A 444 5.81 10.33 17.44
N TRP A 445 4.69 9.77 17.93
CA TRP A 445 4.67 8.46 18.58
C TRP A 445 5.05 7.33 17.63
N ARG A 446 4.55 7.40 16.40
CA ARG A 446 4.87 6.45 15.34
C ARG A 446 6.36 6.47 15.03
N SER A 447 6.91 7.65 14.72
CA SER A 447 8.34 7.83 14.46
C SER A 447 9.17 7.33 15.65
N ALA A 448 8.83 7.74 16.88
CA ALA A 448 9.57 7.32 18.08
C ALA A 448 9.60 5.80 18.27
N SER A 449 8.46 5.13 18.07
CA SER A 449 8.35 3.67 18.15
C SER A 449 9.23 2.96 17.10
N GLN A 450 9.29 3.49 15.89
CA GLN A 450 10.11 2.94 14.81
C GLN A 450 11.61 3.11 15.07
N HIS A 451 12.03 4.24 15.63
CA HIS A 451 13.42 4.43 16.07
C HIS A 451 13.77 3.53 17.26
N ALA A 452 12.83 3.22 18.15
CA ALA A 452 13.07 2.26 19.24
C ALA A 452 13.32 0.83 18.72
N LEU A 453 12.65 0.43 17.64
CA LEU A 453 12.95 -0.81 16.92
C LEU A 453 14.38 -0.79 16.36
N LEU A 454 14.80 0.32 15.75
CA LEU A 454 16.17 0.49 15.25
C LEU A 454 17.21 0.38 16.37
N VAL A 455 16.96 1.00 17.53
CA VAL A 455 17.82 0.87 18.73
C VAL A 455 17.95 -0.60 19.14
N THR A 456 16.84 -1.36 19.13
CA THR A 456 16.86 -2.79 19.49
C THR A 456 17.76 -3.61 18.56
N ILE A 457 17.75 -3.34 17.26
CA ILE A 457 18.61 -4.02 16.28
C ILE A 457 20.08 -3.65 16.53
N MET A 458 20.37 -2.37 16.77
CA MET A 458 21.71 -1.91 17.08
C MET A 458 22.26 -2.54 18.37
N GLU A 459 21.46 -2.59 19.44
CA GLU A 459 21.82 -3.26 20.70
C GLU A 459 22.10 -4.75 20.48
N TRP A 460 21.23 -5.44 19.72
CA TRP A 460 21.44 -6.85 19.36
C TRP A 460 22.77 -7.05 18.61
N MET A 461 23.13 -6.17 17.68
CA MET A 461 24.42 -6.25 16.97
C MET A 461 25.61 -6.03 17.91
N LYS A 462 25.52 -5.06 18.82
CA LYS A 462 26.56 -4.80 19.84
C LYS A 462 26.80 -6.04 20.71
N GLU A 463 25.72 -6.67 21.16
CA GLU A 463 25.77 -7.90 21.97
C GLU A 463 26.35 -9.08 21.19
N ARG A 464 25.88 -9.31 19.96
CA ARG A 464 26.31 -10.41 19.09
C ARG A 464 27.81 -10.37 18.80
N ASP A 465 28.34 -9.18 18.50
CA ASP A 465 29.73 -9.00 18.06
C ASP A 465 30.69 -8.65 19.20
N HIS A 466 30.18 -8.49 20.43
CA HIS A 466 30.93 -7.97 21.57
C HIS A 466 31.64 -6.65 21.26
N LYS A 467 30.97 -5.75 20.53
CA LYS A 467 31.50 -4.44 20.11
C LYS A 467 30.81 -3.31 20.87
N GLU A 468 31.58 -2.31 21.29
CA GLU A 468 31.02 -1.09 21.89
C GLU A 468 30.30 -0.20 20.86
N LYS A 469 30.73 -0.26 19.58
CA LYS A 469 30.16 0.52 18.48
C LYS A 469 29.80 -0.37 17.29
N VAL A 470 28.65 -0.06 16.70
CA VAL A 470 28.11 -0.67 15.47
C VAL A 470 27.76 0.48 14.53
N LEU A 471 27.93 0.29 13.23
CA LEU A 471 27.50 1.26 12.23
C LEU A 471 25.97 1.19 12.11
N CYS A 472 25.30 2.25 12.56
CA CYS A 472 23.85 2.37 12.52
C CYS A 472 23.51 3.73 11.95
N TYR A 473 23.02 3.74 10.71
CA TYR A 473 22.69 4.94 9.98
C TYR A 473 21.19 5.14 9.89
N SER A 474 20.75 6.39 9.94
CA SER A 474 19.37 6.75 9.59
C SER A 474 19.33 7.92 8.61
N GLN A 475 18.51 7.80 7.56
CA GLN A 475 18.31 8.81 6.54
C GLN A 475 16.82 9.18 6.43
N GLU A 476 16.50 10.43 6.77
CA GLU A 476 15.16 11.01 6.68
C GLU A 476 15.27 12.52 6.40
N PRO A 477 14.82 13.00 5.22
CA PRO A 477 14.82 14.43 4.89
C PRO A 477 14.08 15.32 5.89
N ALA A 478 13.13 14.77 6.64
CA ALA A 478 12.34 15.50 7.63
C ALA A 478 13.04 15.69 9.00
N TYR A 479 14.21 15.11 9.25
CA TYR A 479 14.86 15.26 10.56
C TYR A 479 15.23 16.71 10.87
N SER A 480 14.88 17.14 12.08
CA SER A 480 15.29 18.41 12.66
C SER A 480 16.53 18.25 13.53
N GLU A 481 17.10 19.37 14.00
CA GLU A 481 18.18 19.37 14.99
C GLU A 481 17.80 18.64 16.30
N VAL A 482 16.51 18.66 16.67
CA VAL A 482 16.01 17.92 17.83
C VAL A 482 16.07 16.41 17.59
N ASP A 483 15.65 15.96 16.40
CA ASP A 483 15.72 14.55 16.02
C ASP A 483 17.18 14.08 15.98
N MET A 484 18.07 14.85 15.33
CA MET A 484 19.49 14.54 15.21
C MET A 484 20.18 14.40 16.57
N LYS A 485 19.84 15.27 17.54
CA LYS A 485 20.40 15.20 18.88
C LYS A 485 19.98 13.94 19.65
N ILE A 486 18.68 13.60 19.61
CA ILE A 486 18.18 12.36 20.23
C ILE A 486 18.80 11.13 19.54
N LEU A 487 18.91 11.22 18.20
CA LEU A 487 19.69 10.40 17.27
C LEU A 487 21.05 9.95 17.82
N ASP A 488 21.88 10.97 17.99
CA ASP A 488 23.27 10.86 18.43
C ASP A 488 23.39 10.29 19.84
N GLU A 489 22.50 10.70 20.77
CA GLU A 489 22.51 10.24 22.16
C GLU A 489 22.30 8.72 22.29
N VAL A 490 21.56 8.09 21.37
CA VAL A 490 21.40 6.63 21.32
C VAL A 490 22.39 5.93 20.39
N GLY A 491 23.31 6.68 19.76
CA GLY A 491 24.38 6.15 18.92
C GLY A 491 23.94 5.79 17.50
N ILE A 492 22.93 6.46 16.96
CA ILE A 492 22.50 6.36 15.56
C ILE A 492 23.05 7.58 14.82
N GLU A 493 23.84 7.36 13.77
CA GLU A 493 24.37 8.45 12.92
C GLU A 493 23.33 8.84 11.88
N VAL A 494 22.86 10.10 11.94
CA VAL A 494 22.03 10.67 10.88
C VAL A 494 22.90 11.02 9.69
N ILE A 495 22.54 10.53 8.50
CA ILE A 495 23.27 10.78 7.25
C ILE A 495 22.38 11.46 6.21
N GLU A 496 23.00 12.26 5.34
CA GLU A 496 22.33 13.02 4.29
C GLU A 496 21.90 12.15 3.11
N ASP A 497 20.77 12.46 2.48
CA ASP A 497 20.37 11.87 1.19
C ASP A 497 21.33 12.33 0.07
N PRO A 498 21.88 11.41 -0.76
CA PRO A 498 21.58 9.99 -0.93
C PRO A 498 22.55 8.99 -0.28
N ARG A 499 23.34 9.41 0.71
CA ARG A 499 24.42 8.60 1.28
C ARG A 499 23.94 7.25 1.79
N GLY A 500 22.76 7.17 2.39
CA GLY A 500 22.18 5.92 2.89
C GLY A 500 22.05 4.87 1.80
N TRP A 501 21.62 5.23 0.59
CA TRP A 501 21.54 4.29 -0.53
C TRP A 501 22.91 3.74 -0.93
N LEU A 502 23.95 4.58 -0.86
CA LEU A 502 25.32 4.21 -1.20
C LEU A 502 25.94 3.26 -0.17
N GLU A 503 25.58 3.38 1.11
CA GLU A 503 26.05 2.54 2.21
C GLU A 503 25.45 1.12 2.20
N VAL A 504 24.28 0.93 1.58
CA VAL A 504 23.59 -0.38 1.56
C VAL A 504 24.33 -1.40 0.71
N ASP A 505 24.61 -2.58 1.27
CA ASP A 505 25.25 -3.70 0.60
C ASP A 505 24.69 -5.05 1.09
N GLU A 506 25.33 -6.16 0.70
CA GLU A 506 24.94 -7.51 1.08
C GLU A 506 25.13 -7.85 2.57
N HIS A 507 25.90 -7.04 3.30
CA HIS A 507 26.20 -7.16 4.72
C HIS A 507 25.37 -6.21 5.59
N SER A 508 24.34 -5.60 5.00
CA SER A 508 23.48 -4.63 5.65
C SER A 508 22.20 -5.27 6.22
N ILE A 509 21.72 -4.70 7.33
CA ILE A 509 20.29 -4.74 7.69
C ILE A 509 19.65 -3.46 7.17
N VAL A 510 18.57 -3.59 6.40
CA VAL A 510 17.82 -2.44 5.88
C VAL A 510 16.45 -2.36 6.52
N LEU A 511 16.09 -1.19 7.04
CA LEU A 511 14.79 -0.90 7.65
C LEU A 511 14.13 0.25 6.90
N SER A 512 12.87 0.08 6.48
CA SER A 512 12.07 1.15 5.91
C SER A 512 10.58 0.87 6.14
N ILE A 513 9.86 1.78 6.79
CA ILE A 513 8.48 1.55 7.23
C ILE A 513 7.56 2.56 6.58
N ALA A 514 6.58 2.09 5.79
CA ALA A 514 5.59 2.92 5.08
C ALA A 514 6.21 4.14 4.36
N SER A 515 7.27 3.88 3.61
CA SER A 515 8.03 4.93 2.92
C SER A 515 7.21 5.63 1.85
N ASN A 516 7.44 6.94 1.71
CA ASN A 516 6.92 7.75 0.62
C ASN A 516 7.91 7.87 -0.55
N VAL A 517 9.02 7.12 -0.53
CA VAL A 517 9.99 6.95 -1.62
C VAL A 517 10.05 5.48 -2.01
N PRO A 518 10.52 5.12 -3.23
CA PRO A 518 10.51 3.75 -3.73
C PRO A 518 11.64 2.90 -3.16
N SER A 519 11.76 2.86 -1.82
CA SER A 519 12.78 2.12 -1.09
C SER A 519 12.89 0.68 -1.58
N LYS A 520 11.77 -0.01 -1.84
CA LYS A 520 11.80 -1.40 -2.33
C LYS A 520 12.48 -1.51 -3.69
N GLU A 521 12.13 -0.65 -4.65
CA GLU A 521 12.73 -0.68 -6.00
C GLU A 521 14.19 -0.25 -6.00
N ILE A 522 14.53 0.79 -5.22
CA ILE A 522 15.92 1.22 -5.06
C ILE A 522 16.76 0.08 -4.52
N ILE A 523 16.35 -0.54 -3.40
CA ILE A 523 17.07 -1.66 -2.80
C ILE A 523 17.15 -2.85 -3.76
N ALA A 524 16.08 -3.17 -4.48
CA ALA A 524 16.07 -4.26 -5.45
C ALA A 524 17.01 -4.04 -6.64
N ASP A 525 17.35 -2.79 -6.97
CA ASP A 525 18.28 -2.49 -8.05
C ASP A 525 19.74 -2.37 -7.57
N ILE A 526 19.98 -1.93 -6.32
CA ILE A 526 21.35 -1.65 -5.85
C ILE A 526 21.98 -2.76 -5.02
N SER A 527 21.21 -3.65 -4.39
CA SER A 527 21.76 -4.63 -3.45
C SER A 527 20.83 -5.83 -3.15
N ARG A 528 21.33 -6.81 -2.41
CA ARG A 528 20.54 -7.86 -1.75
C ARG A 528 20.93 -7.91 -0.28
N PRO A 529 20.41 -7.04 0.59
CA PRO A 529 20.76 -7.01 2.02
C PRO A 529 20.55 -8.35 2.72
N ALA A 530 21.29 -8.62 3.79
CA ALA A 530 21.16 -9.85 4.56
C ALA A 530 19.81 -9.92 5.29
N VAL A 531 19.34 -8.78 5.81
CA VAL A 531 18.05 -8.65 6.48
C VAL A 531 17.35 -7.40 5.96
N ILE A 532 16.05 -7.51 5.72
CA ILE A 532 15.18 -6.41 5.30
C ILE A 532 13.96 -6.37 6.20
N ILE A 533 13.59 -5.19 6.67
CA ILE A 533 12.39 -4.98 7.48
C ILE A 533 11.53 -3.94 6.77
N TRP A 534 10.43 -4.42 6.19
CA TRP A 534 9.51 -3.64 5.36
C TRP A 534 8.07 -4.02 5.68
N CYS A 535 7.14 -3.14 5.28
CA CYS A 535 5.75 -3.52 5.05
C CYS A 535 5.69 -4.78 4.19
N ARG A 536 4.70 -5.62 4.46
CA ARG A 536 4.56 -6.91 3.81
C ARG A 536 4.47 -6.74 2.30
N VAL A 537 5.37 -7.40 1.58
CA VAL A 537 5.32 -7.47 0.11
C VAL A 537 4.16 -8.39 -0.31
N GLU A 538 3.19 -7.83 -1.03
CA GLU A 538 2.05 -8.55 -1.58
C GLU A 538 1.84 -8.24 -3.08
N PHE A 539 0.64 -8.47 -3.62
CA PHE A 539 0.30 -8.15 -5.00
C PHE A 539 -0.28 -6.73 -5.11
N CYS A 540 0.59 -5.70 -5.05
CA CYS A 540 0.23 -4.35 -5.52
C CYS A 540 1.41 -3.72 -6.23
N ASP A 541 1.32 -3.63 -7.55
CA ASP A 541 2.35 -3.02 -8.39
C ASP A 541 2.29 -1.48 -8.42
N GLY A 542 1.34 -0.87 -7.70
CA GLY A 542 1.14 0.57 -7.62
C GLY A 542 0.61 1.24 -8.90
N LEU A 543 0.37 0.48 -9.97
CA LEU A 543 0.05 1.03 -11.29
C LEU A 543 -1.33 1.71 -11.36
N GLU A 544 -2.27 1.27 -10.54
CA GLU A 544 -3.62 1.83 -10.42
C GLU A 544 -3.74 2.82 -9.25
N GLN A 545 -2.99 2.58 -8.17
CA GLN A 545 -3.12 3.31 -6.89
C GLN A 545 -2.17 4.50 -6.77
N GLY A 546 -1.15 4.58 -7.63
CA GLY A 546 -0.10 5.59 -7.53
C GLY A 546 0.70 5.51 -6.25
N LEU A 547 1.04 4.28 -5.84
CA LEU A 547 1.93 4.05 -4.71
C LEU A 547 3.34 4.54 -5.02
N THR A 548 3.96 5.18 -4.04
CA THR A 548 5.36 5.62 -4.11
C THR A 548 6.35 4.50 -3.82
N ASP A 549 5.94 3.46 -3.07
CA ASP A 549 6.78 2.30 -2.72
C ASP A 549 6.10 0.94 -3.05
N PRO A 550 5.89 0.64 -4.35
CA PRO A 550 5.07 -0.49 -4.79
C PRO A 550 5.72 -1.86 -4.58
N ASP A 551 4.88 -2.89 -4.39
CA ASP A 551 5.27 -4.30 -4.39
C ASP A 551 5.30 -4.84 -5.82
N SER A 552 6.18 -4.29 -6.66
CA SER A 552 6.25 -4.65 -8.08
C SER A 552 6.58 -6.13 -8.31
N SER A 553 6.43 -6.60 -9.55
CA SER A 553 6.87 -7.95 -9.95
C SER A 553 8.35 -8.20 -9.63
N ARG A 554 9.21 -7.20 -9.79
CA ARG A 554 10.64 -7.25 -9.48
C ARG A 554 10.88 -7.46 -7.99
N ILE A 555 10.14 -6.73 -7.14
CA ILE A 555 10.23 -6.89 -5.68
C ILE A 555 9.80 -8.30 -5.27
N ARG A 556 8.66 -8.77 -5.79
CA ARG A 556 8.17 -10.12 -5.50
C ARG A 556 9.18 -11.19 -5.92
N ALA A 557 9.82 -11.04 -7.09
CA ALA A 557 10.86 -11.95 -7.55
C ALA A 557 12.08 -11.93 -6.61
N MET A 558 12.55 -10.74 -6.19
CA MET A 558 13.63 -10.61 -5.21
C MET A 558 13.29 -11.34 -3.89
N MET A 559 12.05 -11.21 -3.41
CA MET A 559 11.59 -11.84 -2.16
C MET A 559 11.58 -13.37 -2.21
N GLU A 560 11.63 -14.01 -3.39
CA GLU A 560 11.80 -15.47 -3.49
C GLU A 560 13.13 -15.94 -2.87
N GLY A 561 14.15 -15.06 -2.85
CA GLY A 561 15.43 -15.28 -2.18
C GLY A 561 15.42 -15.07 -0.66
N TYR A 562 14.29 -14.68 -0.07
CA TYR A 562 14.16 -14.35 1.35
C TYR A 562 13.15 -15.25 2.06
N GLU A 563 13.41 -15.52 3.33
CA GLU A 563 12.46 -16.11 4.27
C GLU A 563 11.75 -15.00 5.03
N ARG A 564 10.41 -15.04 5.07
CA ARG A 564 9.58 -14.06 5.77
C ARG A 564 9.28 -14.54 7.18
N HIS A 565 9.52 -13.68 8.16
CA HIS A 565 9.29 -13.91 9.58
C HIS A 565 8.33 -12.87 10.15
N GLU A 566 7.27 -13.33 10.80
CA GLU A 566 6.30 -12.48 11.50
C GLU A 566 6.78 -12.22 12.92
N PHE A 567 6.87 -10.96 13.33
CA PHE A 567 7.08 -10.60 14.74
C PHE A 567 5.93 -9.81 15.37
N GLY A 568 4.91 -9.43 14.58
CA GLY A 568 3.62 -8.92 15.04
C GLY A 568 3.70 -7.65 15.88
N PRO A 569 4.35 -6.58 15.41
CA PRO A 569 4.33 -5.29 16.09
C PRO A 569 2.94 -4.65 16.02
N ASP A 570 2.73 -3.61 16.82
CA ASP A 570 1.50 -2.79 16.75
C ASP A 570 1.34 -2.18 15.35
N GLU A 571 0.31 -2.61 14.61
CA GLU A 571 0.02 -2.14 13.25
C GLU A 571 -0.17 -0.62 13.18
N GLU A 572 -0.64 0.00 14.27
CA GLU A 572 -0.82 1.44 14.33
C GLU A 572 0.52 2.20 14.28
N MET A 573 1.54 1.67 14.95
CA MET A 573 2.85 2.31 15.07
C MET A 573 3.83 1.85 13.96
N PHE A 574 3.67 0.61 13.51
CA PHE A 574 4.63 -0.06 12.64
C PHE A 574 4.07 -0.45 11.28
N SER A 575 2.79 -0.21 11.01
CA SER A 575 2.11 -0.80 9.84
C SER A 575 2.23 -2.34 9.85
N ASP A 576 2.07 -2.97 8.71
CA ASP A 576 2.09 -4.43 8.55
C ASP A 576 3.51 -5.01 8.36
N ILE A 577 4.51 -4.44 9.04
CA ILE A 577 5.92 -4.80 8.80
C ILE A 577 6.23 -6.25 9.18
N VAL A 578 7.13 -6.83 8.40
CA VAL A 578 7.68 -8.17 8.60
C VAL A 578 9.19 -8.16 8.42
N LEU A 579 9.85 -9.20 8.91
CA LEU A 579 11.29 -9.38 8.78
C LEU A 579 11.59 -10.38 7.66
N TYR A 580 12.38 -9.97 6.67
CA TYR A 580 12.87 -10.81 5.59
C TYR A 580 14.35 -11.12 5.81
N ILE A 581 14.71 -12.40 5.87
CA ILE A 581 16.11 -12.85 6.01
C ILE A 581 16.52 -13.54 4.72
N ARG A 582 17.66 -13.17 4.15
CA ARG A 582 18.17 -13.81 2.94
C ARG A 582 18.38 -15.31 3.20
N LYS A 583 17.87 -16.17 2.31
CA LYS A 583 17.98 -17.64 2.47
C LYS A 583 19.43 -18.12 2.34
N SER A 584 20.20 -17.48 1.47
CA SER A 584 21.61 -17.76 1.23
C SER A 584 22.48 -16.80 2.02
N VAL A 585 23.51 -17.33 2.68
CA VAL A 585 24.52 -16.51 3.37
C VAL A 585 25.28 -15.64 2.38
N ALA A 586 25.60 -16.17 1.19
CA ALA A 586 26.17 -15.38 0.10
C ALA A 586 25.07 -14.66 -0.68
N ALA A 587 25.24 -13.36 -0.95
CA ALA A 587 24.38 -12.63 -1.86
C ALA A 587 24.58 -13.10 -3.32
N PRO A 588 23.54 -13.08 -4.15
CA PRO A 588 23.72 -13.24 -5.58
C PRO A 588 24.50 -12.04 -6.13
N THR A 589 25.47 -12.31 -6.99
CA THR A 589 26.26 -11.26 -7.65
C THR A 589 25.48 -10.72 -8.85
N PRO A 590 25.37 -9.39 -9.02
CA PRO A 590 24.79 -8.83 -10.23
C PRO A 590 25.68 -9.11 -11.43
N SER A 591 25.09 -9.22 -12.62
CA SER A 591 25.81 -9.27 -13.89
C SER A 591 26.54 -7.95 -14.17
N SER A 592 27.41 -7.95 -15.18
CA SER A 592 28.20 -6.76 -15.56
C SER A 592 27.36 -5.54 -15.96
N ASP A 593 26.11 -5.74 -16.35
CA ASP A 593 25.13 -4.70 -16.66
C ASP A 593 24.22 -4.35 -15.47
N GLY A 594 24.55 -4.83 -14.26
CA GLY A 594 23.88 -4.48 -13.01
C GLY A 594 22.62 -5.28 -12.67
N ARG A 595 22.27 -6.30 -13.45
CA ARG A 595 21.06 -7.10 -13.23
C ARG A 595 21.31 -8.21 -12.22
N PHE A 596 20.38 -8.40 -11.30
CA PHE A 596 20.41 -9.55 -10.39
C PHE A 596 19.72 -10.76 -11.04
N PRO A 597 20.22 -11.98 -10.79
CA PRO A 597 19.65 -13.23 -11.32
C PRO A 597 18.28 -13.57 -10.75
#